data_AF-A0A662Q399-F1
#
_entry.id   AF-A0A662Q399-F1
#
_cell.length_a   1.000
_cell.length_b   1.000
_cell.length_c   1.000
_cell.angle_alpha   90.00
_cell.angle_beta   90.00
_cell.angle_gamma   90.00
#
_symmetry.space_group_name_H-M   'P 1'
#
loop_
_entity.id
_entity.type
_entity.pdbx_description
1 polymer ?
#
loop_
_entity_poly.entity_id
_entity_poly.type
_entity_poly.pdbx_seq_one_letter_code
_entity_poly.pdbx_strand_id
1 'polypeptide(L)'
;VSRKELAKEAAPEVLRWLAENPGKSLREAVEALGLKPVELGEVEAKIRELAEKYGDLLRSNPRKAVSIIMGDLMKVYRGRVDGAKLYQMVSKIVEESSK
;
A
#
# COMPACT_ATOMS: atom_id res chain seq x y z
N VAL A 1 8.50 -1.43 20.07
CA VAL A 1 9.02 -0.70 18.89
C VAL A 1 8.00 0.36 18.52
N SER A 2 8.25 1.61 18.89
CA SER A 2 7.37 2.75 18.55
C SER A 2 8.20 3.74 17.75
N ARG A 3 8.17 3.57 16.43
CA ARG A 3 8.47 4.60 15.45
C ARG A 3 7.60 4.27 14.25
N LYS A 4 6.82 5.25 13.80
CA LYS A 4 5.85 5.18 12.70
C LYS A 4 6.51 4.95 11.32
N GLU A 5 7.67 4.29 11.29
CA GLU A 5 8.51 4.11 10.11
C GLU A 5 8.17 2.84 9.34
N LEU A 6 7.45 1.89 9.95
CA LEU A 6 7.07 0.63 9.33
C LEU A 6 5.56 0.42 9.39
N ALA A 7 4.96 0.07 8.24
CA ALA A 7 3.59 -0.42 8.22
C ALA A 7 3.48 -1.74 9.00
N LYS A 8 2.31 -2.03 9.55
CA LYS A 8 2.10 -3.23 10.39
C LYS A 8 2.41 -4.51 9.61
N GLU A 9 2.13 -4.48 8.31
CA GLU A 9 2.33 -5.56 7.35
C GLU A 9 3.81 -5.82 7.04
N ALA A 10 4.72 -4.88 7.35
CA ALA A 10 6.15 -5.03 7.12
C ALA A 10 6.86 -5.86 8.20
N ALA A 11 6.31 -5.92 9.42
CA ALA A 11 6.99 -6.52 10.56
C ALA A 11 7.40 -7.99 10.33
N PRO A 12 6.56 -8.89 9.77
CA PRO A 12 6.95 -10.26 9.51
C PRO A 12 8.09 -10.39 8.49
N GLU A 13 8.08 -9.58 7.43
CA GLU A 13 9.12 -9.62 6.39
C GLU A 13 10.46 -9.09 6.89
N VAL A 14 10.42 -8.00 7.66
CA VAL A 14 11.62 -7.43 8.31
C VAL A 14 12.24 -8.45 9.27
N LEU A 15 11.43 -9.11 10.11
CA LEU A 15 11.92 -10.11 11.05
C LEU A 15 12.52 -11.31 10.33
N ARG A 16 11.89 -11.78 9.24
CA ARG A 16 12.44 -12.86 8.40
C ARG A 16 13.79 -12.46 7.82
N TRP A 17 13.88 -11.28 7.21
CA TRP A 17 15.11 -10.82 6.59
C TRP A 17 16.25 -10.68 7.61
N LEU A 18 15.98 -10.15 8.80
CA LEU A 18 16.98 -10.04 9.87
C LEU A 18 17.44 -11.41 10.39
N ALA A 19 16.54 -12.39 10.46
CA ALA A 19 16.90 -13.75 10.86
C ALA A 19 17.78 -14.44 9.81
N GLU A 20 17.54 -14.18 8.52
CA GLU A 20 18.35 -14.68 7.41
C GLU A 20 19.69 -13.92 7.25
N ASN A 21 19.78 -12.72 7.82
CA ASN A 21 20.94 -11.82 7.71
C ASN A 21 21.46 -11.39 9.10
N PRO A 22 22.03 -12.32 9.90
CA PRO A 22 22.51 -12.01 11.24
C PRO A 22 23.61 -10.95 11.21
N GLY A 23 23.57 -10.03 12.18
CA GLY A 23 24.51 -8.90 12.27
C GLY A 23 24.15 -7.69 11.39
N LYS A 24 23.10 -7.78 10.57
CA LYS A 24 22.56 -6.64 9.83
C LYS A 24 21.58 -5.82 10.67
N SER A 25 21.48 -4.54 10.33
CA SER A 25 20.63 -3.58 11.02
C SER A 25 19.20 -3.55 10.46
N LEU A 26 18.27 -3.05 11.27
CA LEU A 26 16.90 -2.78 10.84
C LEU A 26 16.86 -1.87 9.59
N ARG A 27 17.73 -0.86 9.54
CA ARG A 27 17.81 0.06 8.41
C ARG A 27 18.17 -0.66 7.11
N GLU A 28 19.14 -1.57 7.16
CA GLU A 28 19.51 -2.39 6.00
C GLU A 28 18.35 -3.29 5.56
N ALA A 29 17.57 -3.83 6.50
CA ALA A 29 16.36 -4.59 6.17
C ALA A 29 15.32 -3.74 5.44
N VAL A 30 15.06 -2.52 5.93
CA VAL A 30 14.11 -1.58 5.29
C VAL A 30 14.56 -1.21 3.89
N GLU A 31 15.85 -0.96 3.70
CA GLU A 31 16.41 -0.65 2.38
C GLU A 31 16.35 -1.85 1.43
N ALA A 32 16.73 -3.05 1.90
CA ALA A 32 16.73 -4.28 1.10
C ALA A 32 15.33 -4.74 0.70
N LEU A 33 14.34 -4.55 1.59
CA LEU A 33 12.95 -4.94 1.35
C LEU A 33 12.15 -3.84 0.61
N GLY A 34 12.75 -2.70 0.29
CA GLY A 34 12.05 -1.60 -0.38
C GLY A 34 10.95 -0.96 0.48
N LEU A 35 11.03 -1.09 1.80
CA LEU A 35 10.02 -0.64 2.77
C LEU A 35 10.16 0.85 3.12
N LYS A 36 10.87 1.62 2.28
CA LYS A 36 11.03 3.05 2.49
C LYS A 36 9.65 3.72 2.48
N PRO A 37 9.41 4.70 3.37
CA PRO A 37 8.19 5.49 3.38
C PRO A 37 7.90 6.05 1.99
N VAL A 38 6.63 6.00 1.60
CA VAL A 38 6.13 6.63 0.38
C VAL A 38 5.43 7.93 0.70
N GLU A 39 5.57 8.89 -0.21
CA GLU A 39 4.79 10.11 -0.16
C GLU A 39 3.32 9.79 -0.47
N LEU A 40 2.40 10.34 0.33
CA LEU A 40 0.98 10.09 0.15
C LEU A 40 0.46 10.58 -1.21
N GLY A 41 1.08 11.62 -1.78
CA GLY A 41 0.75 12.12 -3.12
C GLY A 41 1.05 11.10 -4.24
N GLU A 42 2.12 10.31 -4.12
CA GLU A 42 2.43 9.23 -5.07
C GLU A 42 1.34 8.13 -5.01
N VAL A 43 0.95 7.76 -3.79
CA VAL A 43 -0.09 6.76 -3.56
C VAL A 43 -1.43 7.26 -4.14
N GLU A 44 -1.80 8.50 -3.87
CA GLU A 44 -3.02 9.12 -4.40
C GLU A 44 -3.02 9.17 -5.93
N ALA A 45 -1.92 9.60 -6.55
CA ALA A 45 -1.79 9.62 -8.01
C ALA A 45 -1.99 8.23 -8.61
N LYS A 46 -1.41 7.19 -7.99
CA LYS A 46 -1.59 5.82 -8.45
C LYS A 46 -3.02 5.32 -8.28
N ILE A 47 -3.70 5.71 -7.21
CA ILE A 47 -5.12 5.37 -7.03
C ILE A 47 -5.96 6.01 -8.13
N ARG A 48 -5.72 7.28 -8.47
CA ARG A 48 -6.44 7.98 -9.55
C ARG A 48 -6.22 7.34 -10.91
N GLU A 49 -4.97 6.98 -11.24
CA GLU A 49 -4.65 6.23 -12.46
C GLU A 49 -5.43 4.90 -12.55
N LEU A 50 -5.47 4.14 -11.45
CA LEU A 50 -6.23 2.89 -11.41
C LEU A 50 -7.75 3.13 -11.47
N ALA A 51 -8.23 4.21 -10.85
CA ALA A 51 -9.64 4.57 -10.91
C ALA A 51 -10.07 4.89 -12.35
N GLU A 52 -9.29 5.70 -13.08
CA GLU A 52 -9.52 5.99 -14.49
C GLU A 52 -9.51 4.70 -15.33
N LYS A 53 -8.52 3.82 -15.12
CA LYS A 53 -8.41 2.52 -15.79
C LYS A 53 -9.64 1.63 -15.57
N TYR A 54 -10.22 1.65 -14.38
CA TYR A 54 -11.39 0.84 -14.01
C TYR A 54 -12.71 1.63 -14.05
N GLY A 55 -12.80 2.74 -14.80
CA GLY A 55 -13.95 3.65 -14.84
C GLY A 55 -15.31 2.96 -15.02
N ASP A 56 -15.44 2.01 -15.94
CA ASP A 56 -16.69 1.27 -16.15
C ASP A 56 -17.06 0.37 -14.97
N LEU A 57 -16.05 -0.23 -14.33
CA LEU A 57 -16.25 -1.07 -13.16
C LEU A 57 -16.60 -0.24 -11.92
N LEU A 58 -16.05 0.97 -11.79
CA LEU A 58 -16.40 1.89 -10.70
C LEU A 58 -17.88 2.26 -10.72
N ARG A 59 -18.44 2.52 -11.91
CA ARG A 59 -19.85 2.83 -12.08
C ARG A 59 -20.77 1.62 -11.87
N SER A 60 -20.39 0.47 -12.42
CA SER A 60 -21.24 -0.73 -12.41
C SER A 60 -21.14 -1.54 -11.11
N ASN A 61 -19.98 -1.57 -10.47
CA ASN A 61 -19.74 -2.30 -9.21
C ASN A 61 -18.60 -1.68 -8.39
N PRO A 62 -18.86 -0.57 -7.67
CA PRO A 62 -17.85 0.15 -6.89
C PRO A 62 -17.12 -0.75 -5.86
N ARG A 63 -17.85 -1.68 -5.21
CA ARG A 63 -17.26 -2.60 -4.22
C ARG A 63 -16.22 -3.53 -4.86
N LYS A 64 -16.52 -4.07 -6.04
CA LYS A 64 -15.58 -4.91 -6.78
C LYS A 64 -14.38 -4.08 -7.28
N ALA A 65 -14.62 -2.85 -7.73
CA ALA A 65 -13.55 -1.94 -8.13
C ALA A 65 -12.57 -1.66 -6.97
N VAL A 66 -13.07 -1.35 -5.76
CA VAL A 66 -12.24 -1.19 -4.56
C VAL A 66 -11.38 -2.43 -4.32
N SER A 67 -11.96 -3.63 -4.39
CA SER A 67 -11.22 -4.88 -4.16
C SER A 67 -10.09 -5.09 -5.18
N ILE A 68 -10.33 -4.81 -6.47
CA ILE A 68 -9.31 -4.95 -7.52
C ILE A 68 -8.21 -3.89 -7.35
N ILE A 69 -8.59 -2.63 -7.14
CA ILE A 69 -7.66 -1.52 -6.95
C ILE A 69 -6.78 -1.79 -5.73
N MET A 70 -7.36 -2.25 -4.62
CA MET A 70 -6.60 -2.67 -3.43
C MET A 70 -5.61 -3.79 -3.75
N GLY A 71 -6.03 -4.80 -4.53
CA GLY A 71 -5.14 -5.88 -4.95
C GLY A 71 -3.94 -5.40 -5.74
N ASP A 72 -4.13 -4.44 -6.65
CA ASP A 72 -3.04 -3.85 -7.43
C ASP A 72 -2.12 -2.97 -6.58
N LEU A 73 -2.67 -2.14 -5.70
CA LEU A 73 -1.88 -1.29 -4.81
C LEU A 73 -1.08 -2.11 -3.78
N MET A 74 -1.65 -3.19 -3.28
CA MET A 74 -0.96 -4.08 -2.32
C MET A 74 0.22 -4.83 -2.93
N LYS A 75 0.32 -4.96 -4.26
CA LYS A 75 1.53 -5.50 -4.90
C LYS A 75 2.71 -4.51 -4.84
N VAL A 76 2.42 -3.22 -4.70
CA VAL A 76 3.41 -2.13 -4.83
C VAL A 76 3.71 -1.45 -3.50
N TYR A 77 2.70 -1.32 -2.63
CA TYR A 77 2.75 -0.52 -1.40
C TYR A 77 2.64 -1.33 -0.11
N ARG A 78 2.49 -2.66 -0.19
CA ARG A 78 2.49 -3.52 1.01
C ARG A 78 3.78 -3.28 1.81
N GLY A 79 3.63 -3.13 3.12
CA GLY A 79 4.74 -2.84 4.02
C GLY A 79 5.23 -1.38 3.99
N ARG A 80 4.91 -0.61 2.95
CA ARG A 80 5.24 0.83 2.81
C ARG A 80 4.11 1.73 3.31
N VAL A 81 2.86 1.26 3.24
CA VAL A 81 1.64 1.96 3.69
C VAL A 81 0.80 1.01 4.53
N ASP A 82 0.26 1.50 5.66
CA ASP A 82 -0.71 0.75 6.45
C ASP A 82 -1.97 0.45 5.61
N GLY A 83 -2.40 -0.81 5.63
CA GLY A 83 -3.49 -1.27 4.77
C GLY A 83 -4.82 -0.57 5.03
N ALA A 84 -5.10 -0.17 6.29
CA ALA A 84 -6.32 0.56 6.62
C ALA A 84 -6.28 1.99 6.05
N LYS A 85 -5.12 2.65 6.12
CA LYS A 85 -4.93 3.97 5.50
C LYS A 85 -5.07 3.89 3.97
N LEU A 86 -4.49 2.87 3.35
CA LEU A 86 -4.61 2.64 1.90
C LEU A 86 -6.07 2.40 1.49
N TYR A 87 -6.79 1.56 2.24
CA TYR A 87 -8.21 1.30 2.03
C TYR A 87 -9.07 2.57 2.13
N GLN A 88 -8.80 3.44 3.11
CA GLN A 88 -9.50 4.72 3.26
C GLN A 88 -9.30 5.63 2.03
N MET A 89 -8.06 5.75 1.54
CA MET A 89 -7.75 6.57 0.36
C MET A 89 -8.44 6.03 -0.90
N VAL A 90 -8.39 4.70 -1.12
CA VAL A 90 -9.07 4.05 -2.24
C VAL A 90 -10.58 4.26 -2.17
N SER A 91 -11.19 3.99 -1.01
CA SER A 91 -12.64 4.08 -0.85
C SER A 91 -13.15 5.50 -1.15
N LYS A 92 -12.43 6.51 -0.68
CA LYS A 92 -12.75 7.92 -0.94
C LYS A 92 -12.73 8.25 -2.43
N ILE A 93 -11.64 7.91 -3.13
CA ILE A 93 -11.47 8.25 -4.56
C ILE A 93 -12.47 7.47 -5.43
N VAL A 94 -12.73 6.21 -5.09
CA VAL A 94 -13.74 5.39 -5.77
C VAL A 94 -15.13 6.00 -5.62
N GLU A 95 -15.50 6.43 -4.41
CA GLU A 95 -16.79 7.09 -4.17
C GLU A 95 -16.93 8.38 -4.98
N GLU A 96 -15.89 9.22 -5.01
CA GLU A 96 -15.83 10.45 -5.83
C GLU A 96 -15.97 10.17 -7.33
N SER A 97 -15.39 9.07 -7.82
CA SER A 97 -15.36 8.71 -9.25
C SER A 97 -16.57 7.89 -9.71
N SER A 98 -17.37 7.37 -8.77
CA SER A 98 -18.58 6.58 -9.04
C SER A 98 -19.86 7.41 -9.15
N LYS A 99 -19.79 8.70 -8.79
CA LYS A 99 -20.87 9.69 -8.93
C LYS A 99 -20.93 10.21 -10.36
#